data_AF-A0A8T4ND04-F1
#
_entry.id   AF-A0A8T4ND04-F1
#
_cell.length_a   1.000
_cell.length_b   1.000
_cell.length_c   1.000
_cell.angle_alpha   90.00
_cell.angle_beta   90.00
_cell.angle_gamma   90.00
#
_symmetry.space_group_name_H-M   'P 1'
#
loop_
_entity.id
_entity.type
_entity.pdbx_description
1 polymer ?
#
loop_
_entity_poly.entity_id
_entity_poly.type
_entity_poly.pdbx_seq_one_letter_code
_entity_poly.pdbx_strand_id
1 'polypeptide(L)' 'MNWKNLLFWILSLLAAILLLWNIFGNSPSEFITLITIIFAMVVKMWTLSDRQIKSEMRMKEGFNKIKDDMDLIKKKLKV' A
#
# COMPACT_ATOMS: atom_id res chain seq x y z
N MET A 1 -3.17 10.21 12.88
CA MET A 1 -2.58 8.92 12.45
C MET A 1 -3.71 7.92 12.29
N ASN A 2 -3.95 7.41 11.08
CA ASN A 2 -5.09 6.53 10.82
C ASN A 2 -4.92 5.17 11.51
N TRP A 3 -5.99 4.60 12.06
CA TRP A 3 -5.99 3.30 12.75
C TRP A 3 -5.36 2.17 11.91
N LYS A 4 -5.62 2.17 10.59
CA LYS A 4 -5.01 1.24 9.63
C LYS A 4 -3.48 1.35 9.59
N ASN A 5 -2.95 2.58 9.68
CA ASN A 5 -1.51 2.83 9.64
C ASN A 5 -0.87 2.34 10.94
N LEU A 6 -1.53 2.55 12.08
CA LEU A 6 -1.09 2.06 13.38
C LEU A 6 -1.03 0.53 13.42
N LEU A 7 -2.03 -0.15 12.83
CA LEU A 7 -2.08 -1.60 12.72
C LEU A 7 -0.96 -2.17 11.81
N PHE A 8 -0.66 -1.48 10.70
CA PHE A 8 0.45 -1.84 9.81
C PHE A 8 1.81 -1.77 10.51
N TRP A 9 2.04 -0.70 11.28
CA TRP A 9 3.29 -0.53 12.04
C TRP A 9 3.44 -1.59 13.13
N ILE A 10 2.36 -1.93 13.85
CA ILE A 10 2.37 -3.00 14.86
C ILE A 10 2.71 -4.36 14.20
N LEU A 11 2.07 -4.69 13.07
CA LEU A 11 2.35 -5.93 12.34
C LEU A 11 3.77 -5.98 11.79
N SER A 12 4.29 -4.87 11.27
CA SER A 12 5.68 -4.78 10.82
C SER A 12 6.68 -4.98 11.95
N LEU A 13 6.41 -4.40 13.12
CA LEU A 13 7.29 -4.51 14.28
C LEU A 13 7.30 -5.94 14.85
N LEU A 14 6.12 -6.59 14.89
CA LEU A 14 5.99 -8.03 15.20
C LEU A 14 6.74 -8.91 14.20
N ALA A 15 6.62 -8.64 12.90
CA ALA A 15 7.34 -9.38 11.87
C ALA A 15 8.87 -9.24 12.03
N ALA A 16 9.36 -8.03 12.34
CA ALA A 16 10.79 -7.79 12.56
C ALA A 16 11.32 -8.53 13.79
N ILE A 17 10.56 -8.53 14.90
CA ILE A 17 10.92 -9.27 16.12
C ILE A 17 10.96 -10.78 15.84
N LEU A 18 9.96 -11.31 15.12
CA LEU A 18 9.92 -12.73 14.77
C LEU A 18 11.04 -13.14 13.81
N LEU A 19 11.42 -12.27 12.87
CA LEU A 19 12.57 -12.50 11.98
C LEU A 19 13.88 -12.54 12.78
N LEU A 20 14.09 -11.60 13.70
CA LEU A 20 15.23 -11.61 14.61
C LEU A 20 15.22 -12.87 15.48
N TRP A 21 14.07 -13.27 16.01
CA TRP A 21 13.91 -14.50 16.78
C TRP A 21 14.20 -15.76 15.95
N ASN A 22 13.86 -15.78 14.66
CA ASN A 22 14.17 -16.92 13.79
C ASN A 22 15.65 -17.02 13.40
N ILE A 23 16.33 -15.88 13.27
CA ILE A 23 17.77 -15.84 12.93
C ILE A 23 18.65 -16.13 14.14
N PHE A 24 18.30 -15.59 15.31
CA PHE A 24 19.12 -15.68 16.53
C PHE A 24 18.60 -16.68 17.56
N GLY A 25 17.31 -16.99 17.54
CA GLY A 25 16.69 -18.00 18.39
C GLY A 25 16.56 -19.31 17.63
N ASN A 26 16.88 -20.42 18.29
CA ASN A 26 16.69 -21.77 17.75
C ASN A 26 15.18 -22.06 17.70
N SER A 27 14.48 -21.45 16.73
CA SER A 27 13.02 -21.44 16.69
C SER A 27 12.49 -22.77 16.16
N PRO A 28 11.46 -23.36 16.80
CA PRO A 28 10.84 -24.57 16.28
C PRO A 28 10.30 -24.33 14.87
N SER A 29 10.44 -25.30 13.97
CA SER A 29 10.01 -25.19 12.56
C SER A 29 8.55 -24.76 12.37
N GLU A 30 7.70 -24.98 13.37
CA GLU A 30 6.30 -24.55 13.41
C GLU A 30 6.14 -23.02 13.42
N PHE A 31 7.11 -22.29 13.97
CA PHE A 31 7.12 -20.81 13.95
C PHE A 31 7.43 -20.23 12.57
N ILE A 32 8.13 -20.96 11.71
CA ILE A 32 8.43 -20.51 10.34
C ILE A 32 7.13 -20.33 9.54
N THR A 33 6.14 -21.19 9.76
CA THR A 33 4.81 -21.08 9.12
C THR A 33 4.08 -19.81 9.55
N LEU A 34 4.12 -19.48 10.84
CA LEU A 34 3.56 -18.24 11.40
C LEU A 34 4.24 -16.99 10.82
N ILE A 35 5.57 -17.01 10.73
CA ILE A 35 6.36 -15.93 10.12
C ILE A 35 5.97 -15.74 8.65
N THR A 36 5.84 -16.84 7.92
CA THR A 36 5.48 -16.81 6.49
C THR A 36 4.09 -16.22 6.28
N ILE A 37 3.11 -16.58 7.12
CA ILE A 37 1.74 -16.03 7.05
C ILE A 37 1.74 -14.53 7.35
N ILE A 38 2.43 -14.10 8.42
CA ILE A 38 2.52 -12.68 8.80
C ILE A 38 3.22 -11.89 7.69
N PHE A 39 4.32 -12.39 7.15
CA PHE A 39 5.05 -11.74 6.07
C PHE A 39 4.19 -11.63 4.79
N ALA A 40 3.47 -12.69 4.43
CA ALA A 40 2.55 -12.68 3.31
C ALA A 40 1.43 -11.64 3.49
N MET A 41 0.90 -11.47 4.71
CA MET A 41 -0.07 -10.41 5.00
C MET A 41 0.52 -9.01 4.83
N VAL A 42 1.74 -8.77 5.32
CA VAL A 42 2.43 -7.48 5.19
C VAL A 42 2.67 -7.14 3.71
N VAL A 43 3.17 -8.10 2.92
CA VAL A 43 3.39 -7.92 1.47
C VAL A 43 2.07 -7.65 0.75
N LYS A 44 0.99 -8.35 1.11
CA LYS A 44 -0.34 -8.15 0.51
C LYS A 44 -0.92 -6.78 0.88
N MET A 45 -0.74 -6.31 2.12
CA MET A 45 -1.16 -4.97 2.53
C MET A 45 -0.37 -3.89 1.79
N TRP A 46 0.94 -4.09 1.62
CA TRP A 46 1.79 -3.14 0.90
C TRP A 46 1.41 -3.04 -0.59
N THR A 47 1.25 -4.17 -1.27
CA THR A 47 0.82 -4.19 -2.68
C THR A 47 -0.57 -3.59 -2.92
N LEU A 48 -1.49 -3.74 -1.96
CA LEU A 48 -2.79 -3.05 -2.00
C LEU A 48 -2.66 -1.54 -1.80
N SER A 49 -1.78 -1.09 -0.92
CA SER A 49 -1.46 0.32 -0.74
C SER A 49 -0.91 0.95 -2.03
N ASP A 50 0.02 0.27 -2.70
CA ASP A 50 0.58 0.75 -3.99
C ASP A 50 -0.47 0.81 -5.10
N ARG A 51 -1.40 -0.15 -5.13
CA ARG A 51 -2.52 -0.14 -6.09
C ARG A 51 -3.47 1.05 -5.84
N GLN A 52 -3.73 1.40 -4.59
CA GLN A 52 -4.56 2.56 -4.26
C GLN A 52 -3.89 3.85 -4.74
N ILE A 53 -2.60 4.03 -4.46
CA ILE A 53 -1.81 5.18 -4.91
C ILE A 53 -1.83 5.30 -6.44
N LYS A 54 -1.65 4.18 -7.15
CA LYS A 54 -1.68 4.15 -8.62
C LYS A 54 -3.07 4.47 -9.18
N SER A 55 -4.14 4.08 -8.49
CA SER A 55 -5.52 4.39 -8.89
C SER A 55 -5.83 5.88 -8.72
N GLU A 56 -5.36 6.50 -7.64
CA GLU A 56 -5.53 7.92 -7.39
C GLU A 56 -4.78 8.77 -8.42
N MET A 57 -3.56 8.37 -8.79
CA MET A 57 -2.82 9.03 -9.87
C MET A 57 -3.56 8.97 -11.21
N ARG A 58 -4.10 7.80 -11.59
CA ARG A 58 -4.89 7.66 -12.83
C ARG A 58 -6.18 8.48 -12.81
N MET A 59 -6.86 8.56 -11.66
CA MET A 59 -8.03 9.44 -11.53
C MET A 59 -7.64 10.90 -11.70
N LYS A 60 -6.53 11.33 -11.09
CA LYS A 60 -6.05 12.71 -11.19
C LYS A 60 -5.66 13.09 -12.62
N GLU A 61 -4.98 12.19 -13.35
CA GLU A 61 -4.69 12.35 -14.78
C GLU A 61 -5.97 12.44 -15.62
N GLY A 62 -6.95 11.57 -15.35
CA GLY A 62 -8.25 11.61 -16.01
C GLY A 62 -9.01 12.91 -15.78
N PHE A 63 -9.04 13.40 -14.53
CA PHE A 63 -9.66 14.69 -14.20
C PHE A 63 -8.94 15.88 -14.84
N ASN A 64 -7.61 15.87 -14.88
CA ASN A 64 -6.84 16.90 -15.56
C ASN A 64 -7.16 16.92 -17.06
N LYS A 65 -7.25 15.76 -17.70
CA LYS A 65 -7.60 15.67 -19.12
C LYS A 65 -9.00 16.20 -19.41
N ILE A 66 -9.98 15.86 -18.55
CA ILE A 66 -11.36 16.39 -18.66
C ILE A 66 -11.37 17.91 -18.51
N LYS A 67 -10.58 18.45 -17.57
CA LYS A 67 -10.45 19.89 -17.36
C LYS A 67 -9.86 20.58 -18.59
N ASP A 68 -8.80 20.02 -19.17
CA ASP A 68 -8.15 20.56 -20.37
C ASP A 68 -9.10 20.56 -21.57
N ASP A 69 -9.87 19.48 -21.76
CA ASP A 69 -10.89 19.37 -22.81
C ASP A 69 -12.02 20.41 -22.62
N MET A 70 -12.46 20.63 -21.37
CA MET A 70 -13.44 21.67 -21.04
C MET A 70 -12.93 23.09 -21.33
N ASP A 71 -11.68 23.39 -20.99
CA ASP A 71 -11.07 24.69 -21.25
C ASP A 71 -10.90 24.92 -22.76
N LEU A 72 -10.58 23.87 -23.53
CA LEU A 72 -10.55 23.91 -25.00
C LEU A 72 -11.92 24.21 -25.61
N ILE A 73 -12.97 23.53 -25.13
CA ILE A 73 -14.35 23.77 -25.56
C ILE A 73 -14.79 25.20 -25.23
N LYS A 74 -14.49 25.66 -24.01
CA LYS A 74 -14.81 27.03 -23.56
C LYS A 74 -14.09 28.08 -24.39
N LYS A 75 -12.85 27.81 -24.83
CA LYS A 75 -12.10 28.69 -25.72
C LYS A 75 -12.68 28.72 -27.13
N LYS A 76 -13.16 27.58 -27.65
CA LYS A 76 -13.87 27.51 -28.95
C LYS A 76 -15.24 28.18 -28.93
N LEU A 77 -15.94 28.14 -27.80
CA LEU A 77 -17.24 28.81 -27.58
C LEU A 77 -17.12 30.32 -27.30
N LYS A 78 -15.91 30.84 -27.06
CA LYS A 78 -15.62 32.27 -26.89
C LYS A 78 -15.18 32.96 -28.19
N VAL A 79 -15.65 32.43 -29.32
CA VAL A 79 -15.80 33.15 -30.59
C VAL A 79 -17.27 33.50 -30.73
#